data_AF-A0A7V1H5Z4-F1
#
_entry.id   AF-A0A7V1H5Z4-F1
#
_cell.length_a   1.000
_cell.length_b   1.000
_cell.length_c   1.000
_cell.angle_alpha   90.00
_cell.angle_beta   90.00
_cell.angle_gamma   90.00
#
_symmetry.space_group_name_H-M   'P 1'
#
loop_
_entity.id
_entity.type
_entity.pdbx_description
1 polymer ?
#
loop_
_entity_poly.entity_id
_entity_poly.type
_entity_poly.pdbx_seq_one_letter_code
_entity_poly.pdbx_strand_id
1 'polypeptide(L)'
;MQNVVERTLILNPNGPLTFQHLSMAQPEEISSGSKQTDGIQKLDSMIARNIRLALSKTNGKIHGPGGAAELLGINPNTLMSRMKKLGIPFE
;
A
#
# COMPACT_ATOMS: atom_id res chain seq x y z
N MET A 1 -11.41 21.72 -29.77
CA MET A 1 -11.44 20.86 -28.57
C MET A 1 -10.11 21.04 -27.85
N GLN A 2 -10.07 22.10 -27.06
CA GLN A 2 -8.95 22.57 -26.24
C GLN A 2 -9.08 21.86 -24.88
N ASN A 3 -7.93 21.52 -24.26
CA ASN A 3 -7.76 20.88 -22.95
C ASN A 3 -7.45 19.36 -22.98
N VAL A 4 -6.29 19.00 -23.56
CA VAL A 4 -5.62 17.70 -23.31
C VAL A 4 -4.19 17.91 -22.77
N VAL A 5 -3.82 19.13 -22.39
CA VAL A 5 -2.43 19.47 -21.98
C VAL A 5 -2.24 19.45 -20.45
N GLU A 6 -3.30 19.30 -19.65
CA GLU A 6 -3.22 19.41 -18.18
C GLU A 6 -3.00 18.07 -17.43
N ARG A 7 -3.20 16.90 -18.05
CA ARG A 7 -3.13 15.60 -17.34
C ARG A 7 -1.76 14.91 -17.34
N THR A 8 -0.75 15.49 -17.98
CA THR A 8 0.59 14.88 -18.08
C THR A 8 1.50 15.19 -16.90
N LEU A 9 1.11 16.08 -15.98
CA LEU A 9 1.96 16.51 -14.86
C LEU A 9 1.79 15.69 -13.56
N ILE A 10 0.86 14.74 -13.48
CA ILE A 10 0.55 14.04 -12.22
C ILE A 10 1.34 12.72 -12.05
N LEU A 11 2.01 12.22 -13.10
CA LEU A 11 2.41 10.80 -13.11
C LEU A 11 3.88 10.42 -12.94
N ASN A 12 4.88 11.30 -13.00
CA ASN A 12 6.27 10.95 -12.61
C ASN A 12 7.25 12.11 -12.81
N PRO A 13 7.79 12.69 -11.73
CA PRO A 13 9.03 13.43 -11.81
C PRO A 13 10.03 12.84 -10.81
N ASN A 14 10.84 11.86 -11.25
CA ASN A 14 12.30 11.94 -11.20
C ASN A 14 12.99 10.57 -11.28
N GLY A 15 13.74 10.39 -12.37
CA GLY A 15 15.09 9.83 -12.29
C GLY A 15 15.22 8.31 -12.47
N PRO A 16 16.42 7.86 -12.87
CA PRO A 16 16.64 6.50 -13.36
C PRO A 16 16.56 5.44 -12.26
N LEU A 17 15.96 4.31 -12.62
CA LEU A 17 15.89 3.05 -11.87
C LEU A 17 17.29 2.62 -11.41
N THR A 18 17.56 2.71 -10.11
CA THR A 18 18.86 2.33 -9.53
C THR A 18 18.77 0.91 -8.97
N PHE A 19 19.57 0.01 -9.55
CA PHE A 19 19.70 -1.39 -9.14
C PHE A 19 20.55 -1.49 -7.88
N GLN A 20 19.94 -1.84 -6.73
CA GLN A 20 20.65 -2.14 -5.47
C GLN A 20 20.60 -3.62 -5.08
N HIS A 21 20.28 -4.52 -6.01
CA HIS A 21 20.27 -5.96 -5.76
C HIS A 21 21.59 -6.62 -6.17
N LEU A 22 22.74 -6.21 -5.60
CA LEU A 22 24.02 -6.88 -5.87
C LEU A 22 25.05 -6.84 -4.72
N SER A 23 24.66 -6.62 -3.46
CA SER A 23 25.58 -6.83 -2.33
C SER A 23 25.01 -7.83 -1.33
N MET A 24 25.63 -9.01 -1.31
CA MET A 24 25.40 -10.13 -0.41
C MET A 24 25.64 -9.72 1.05
N ALA A 25 24.65 -9.97 1.92
CA ALA A 25 24.79 -10.51 3.28
C ALA A 25 23.50 -10.26 4.09
N GLN A 26 22.60 -11.25 4.10
CA GLN A 26 21.83 -11.76 5.26
C GLN A 26 20.55 -12.48 4.77
N PRO A 27 20.23 -13.67 5.31
CA PRO A 27 19.01 -14.38 4.99
C PRO A 27 17.88 -13.85 5.87
N GLU A 28 17.27 -12.74 5.48
CA GLU A 28 15.92 -12.41 5.95
C GLU A 28 15.00 -12.39 4.74
N GLU A 29 14.05 -13.33 4.76
CA GLU A 29 13.01 -13.49 3.77
C GLU A 29 12.08 -12.28 3.74
N ILE A 30 12.54 -11.20 3.10
CA ILE A 30 11.70 -10.07 2.70
C ILE A 30 11.57 -10.09 1.17
N SER A 31 11.45 -11.30 0.60
CA SER A 31 11.02 -11.50 -0.78
C SER A 31 9.54 -11.85 -0.80
N SER A 32 8.74 -10.81 -0.86
CA SER A 32 7.78 -10.72 -1.94
C SER A 32 7.55 -9.25 -2.26
N GLY A 33 8.54 -8.67 -2.94
CA GLY A 33 8.22 -7.84 -4.09
C GLY A 33 7.15 -8.62 -4.85
N SER A 34 5.92 -8.10 -4.86
CA SER A 34 4.89 -8.67 -5.69
C SER A 34 5.52 -8.76 -7.06
N LYS A 35 5.81 -9.98 -7.52
CA LYS A 35 5.67 -10.32 -8.92
C LYS A 35 4.39 -9.59 -9.28
N GLN A 36 4.50 -8.47 -10.00
CA GLN A 36 3.35 -7.94 -10.69
C GLN A 36 3.09 -9.05 -11.70
N THR A 37 2.34 -10.05 -11.26
CA THR A 37 1.69 -10.97 -12.17
C THR A 37 0.88 -10.00 -13.00
N ASP A 38 1.17 -9.89 -14.29
CA ASP A 38 0.39 -9.14 -15.28
C ASP A 38 -1.11 -9.52 -15.32
N GLY A 39 -1.59 -10.33 -14.38
CA GLY A 39 -2.98 -10.68 -14.15
C GLY A 39 -3.66 -9.77 -13.12
N ILE A 40 -4.94 -9.49 -13.40
CA ILE A 40 -5.85 -8.76 -12.51
C ILE A 40 -6.01 -9.53 -11.19
N GLN A 41 -5.61 -8.88 -10.08
CA GLN A 41 -5.86 -9.40 -8.74
C GLN A 41 -7.26 -9.03 -8.26
N LYS A 42 -7.82 -9.84 -7.37
CA LYS A 42 -9.08 -9.51 -6.69
C LYS A 42 -8.88 -8.24 -5.86
N LEU A 43 -9.84 -7.31 -5.98
CA LEU A 43 -9.81 -6.04 -5.26
C LEU A 43 -9.64 -6.22 -3.75
N ASP A 44 -10.35 -7.18 -3.17
CA ASP A 44 -10.26 -7.50 -1.73
C ASP A 44 -8.85 -7.92 -1.30
N SER A 45 -8.10 -8.62 -2.16
CA SER A 45 -6.71 -9.01 -1.89
C SER A 45 -5.77 -7.80 -1.89
N MET A 46 -5.95 -6.88 -2.84
CA MET A 46 -5.19 -5.63 -2.89
C MET A 46 -5.47 -4.75 -1.67
N ILE A 47 -6.75 -4.63 -1.31
CA ILE A 47 -7.18 -3.88 -0.12
C ILE A 47 -6.59 -4.51 1.15
N ALA A 48 -6.71 -5.83 1.31
CA ALA A 48 -6.18 -6.51 2.49
C ALA A 48 -4.67 -6.34 2.65
N ARG A 49 -3.91 -6.42 1.54
CA ARG A 49 -2.48 -6.12 1.53
C ARG A 49 -2.20 -4.69 1.99
N ASN A 50 -2.94 -3.71 1.46
CA ASN A 50 -2.72 -2.31 1.79
C ASN A 50 -3.06 -1.99 3.26
N ILE A 51 -4.12 -2.61 3.79
CA ILE A 51 -4.49 -2.49 5.20
C ILE A 51 -3.38 -3.04 6.11
N ARG A 52 -2.86 -4.25 5.82
CA ARG A 52 -1.76 -4.83 6.61
C ARG A 52 -0.50 -3.97 6.59
N LEU A 53 -0.17 -3.40 5.42
CA LEU A 53 0.96 -2.48 5.30
C LEU A 53 0.77 -1.22 6.14
N ALA A 54 -0.44 -0.63 6.11
CA ALA A 54 -0.75 0.54 6.92
C ALA A 54 -0.63 0.23 8.42
N LEU A 55 -1.21 -0.88 8.88
CA LEU A 55 -1.11 -1.31 10.29
C LEU A 55 0.34 -1.55 10.71
N SER A 56 1.15 -2.15 9.85
CA SER A 56 2.59 -2.35 10.13
C SER A 56 3.32 -1.02 10.30
N LYS A 57 3.02 -0.01 9.46
CA LYS A 57 3.61 1.32 9.57
C LYS A 57 3.16 2.11 10.80
N THR A 58 1.99 1.79 11.35
CA THR A 58 1.40 2.50 12.48
C THR A 58 1.45 1.70 13.78
N ASN A 59 2.19 0.60 13.82
CA ASN A 59 2.25 -0.32 14.96
C ASN A 59 0.85 -0.74 15.45
N GLY A 60 -0.05 -1.05 14.51
CA GLY A 60 -1.43 -1.46 14.79
C GLY A 60 -2.39 -0.31 15.12
N LYS A 61 -1.91 0.93 15.27
CA LYS A 61 -2.77 2.08 15.59
C LYS A 61 -3.77 2.33 14.46
N ILE A 62 -5.07 2.20 14.76
CA ILE A 62 -6.16 2.45 13.80
C ILE A 62 -6.55 3.94 13.78
N HIS A 63 -6.71 4.55 14.96
CA HIS A 63 -7.31 5.87 15.14
C HIS A 63 -6.28 6.98 15.37
N GLY A 64 -6.68 8.23 15.09
CA GLY A 64 -5.95 9.44 15.42
C GLY A 64 -4.77 9.76 14.49
N PRO A 65 -4.03 10.84 14.77
CA PRO A 65 -2.89 11.27 13.97
C PRO A 65 -1.83 10.17 13.88
N GLY A 66 -1.35 9.90 12.67
CA GLY A 66 -0.46 8.80 12.33
C GLY A 66 -1.10 7.42 12.40
N GLY A 67 -2.42 7.31 12.50
CA GLY A 67 -3.15 6.04 12.49
C GLY A 67 -3.34 5.46 11.09
N ALA A 68 -3.59 4.16 11.00
CA ALA A 68 -3.74 3.45 9.73
C ALA A 68 -4.90 4.00 8.90
N ALA A 69 -5.99 4.44 9.56
CA ALA A 69 -7.13 5.06 8.88
C ALA A 69 -6.75 6.39 8.23
N GLU A 70 -5.93 7.21 8.90
CA GLU A 70 -5.42 8.47 8.38
C GLU A 70 -4.47 8.24 7.20
N LEU A 71 -3.52 7.29 7.33
CA LEU A 71 -2.61 6.94 6.24
C LEU A 71 -3.33 6.41 5.00
N LEU A 72 -4.43 5.68 5.20
CA LEU A 72 -5.26 5.16 4.12
C LEU A 72 -6.30 6.18 3.62
N GLY A 73 -6.43 7.34 4.26
CA GLY A 73 -7.39 8.39 3.89
C GLY A 73 -8.86 7.98 4.03
N ILE A 74 -9.19 7.10 4.98
CA ILE A 74 -10.56 6.62 5.20
C ILE A 74 -10.99 6.80 6.65
N ASN A 75 -12.31 6.82 6.88
CA ASN A 75 -12.84 6.87 8.24
C ASN A 75 -12.43 5.61 9.05
N PRO A 76 -12.01 5.75 10.32
CA PRO A 76 -11.60 4.60 11.14
C PRO A 76 -12.67 3.50 11.28
N ASN A 77 -13.95 3.87 11.38
CA ASN A 77 -15.05 2.89 11.42
C ASN A 77 -15.18 2.12 10.10
N THR A 78 -14.90 2.78 8.97
CA THR A 78 -14.84 2.13 7.66
C THR A 78 -13.64 1.18 7.57
N LEU A 79 -12.49 1.55 8.12
CA LEU A 79 -11.33 0.65 8.18
C LEU A 79 -11.65 -0.59 9.02
N MET A 80 -12.21 -0.41 10.22
CA MET A 80 -12.61 -1.53 11.09
C MET A 80 -13.64 -2.45 10.44
N SER A 81 -14.66 -1.92 9.76
CA SER A 81 -15.65 -2.77 9.08
C SER A 81 -15.04 -3.55 7.90
N ARG A 82 -14.10 -2.94 7.15
CA ARG A 82 -13.34 -3.64 6.12
C ARG A 82 -12.42 -4.71 6.70
N MET A 83 -11.76 -4.42 7.82
CA MET A 83 -10.90 -5.39 8.53
C MET A 83 -11.71 -6.61 8.99
N LYS A 84 -12.90 -6.39 9.57
CA LYS A 84 -13.84 -7.47 9.92
C LYS A 84 -14.24 -8.30 8.68
N LYS A 85 -14.63 -7.63 7.58
CA LYS A 85 -15.01 -8.30 6.33
C LYS A 85 -13.88 -9.15 5.74
N LEU A 86 -12.63 -8.67 5.85
CA LEU A 86 -11.45 -9.31 5.27
C LEU A 86 -10.73 -10.26 6.24
N GLY A 87 -11.26 -10.47 7.45
CA GLY A 87 -10.67 -11.33 8.47
C GLY A 87 -9.31 -10.83 8.97
N ILE A 88 -9.08 -9.52 9.00
CA ILE A 88 -7.84 -8.92 9.51
C ILE A 88 -8.06 -8.62 11.00
N PRO A 89 -7.32 -9.27 11.91
CA PRO A 89 -7.45 -9.04 13.34
C PRO A 89 -6.92 -7.65 13.72
N PHE A 90 -7.51 -7.07 14.76
CA PHE A 90 -7.06 -5.84 15.41
C PHE A 90 -7.38 -5.89 16.89
N GLU A 91 -6.50 -5.27 17.68
CA GLU A 91 -6.63 -5.07 19.13
C GLU A 91 -6.76 -3.58 19.45
#